data_AF-Q71IH3-F1
#
_entry.id   AF-Q71IH3-F1
#
_cell.length_a   1.000
_cell.length_b   1.000
_cell.length_c   1.000
_cell.angle_alpha   90.00
_cell.angle_beta   90.00
_cell.angle_gamma   90.00
#
_symmetry.space_group_name_H-M   'P 1'
#
loop_
_entity.id
_entity.type
_entity.pdbx_description
1 polymer ?
#
loop_
_entity_poly.entity_id
_entity_poly.type
_entity_poly.pdbx_seq_one_letter_code
_entity_poly.pdbx_strand_id
1 'polypeptide(L)' 'YKLGELEYRSLRFETEEKDVGNYQGNAVINYTDAETPYTRVIEHKHFEFGKGDPDKTIITREYPADWHKGDEPYYPVN' A
#
# COMPACT_ATOMS: atom_id res chain seq x y z
N TYR A 1 21.30 21.76 -8.20
CA TYR A 1 20.23 22.45 -7.44
C TYR A 1 20.86 23.45 -6.48
N LYS A 2 20.34 24.70 -6.40
CA LYS A 2 20.93 25.80 -5.59
C LYS A 2 20.34 25.90 -4.17
N LEU A 3 19.29 25.13 -3.86
CA LEU A 3 18.51 25.19 -2.62
C LEU A 3 18.30 23.81 -1.94
N GLY A 4 19.10 22.79 -2.29
CA GLY A 4 18.86 21.42 -1.82
C GLY A 4 17.82 20.65 -2.65
N GLU A 5 17.51 19.42 -2.23
CA GLU A 5 16.43 18.58 -2.78
C GLU A 5 15.18 18.75 -1.90
N LEU A 6 13.99 18.75 -2.51
CA LEU A 6 12.74 18.80 -1.76
C LEU A 6 12.54 17.45 -1.04
N GLU A 7 12.15 17.51 0.22
CA GLU A 7 11.83 16.30 1.00
C GLU A 7 10.50 15.71 0.54
N TYR A 8 10.46 14.38 0.42
CA TYR A 8 9.26 13.62 0.10
C TYR A 8 9.11 12.46 1.08
N ARG A 9 7.88 11.95 1.17
CA ARG A 9 7.61 10.59 1.65
C ARG A 9 7.43 9.68 0.44
N SER A 10 8.14 8.57 0.46
CA SER A 10 7.96 7.48 -0.47
C SER A 10 7.01 6.42 0.11
N LEU A 11 6.62 5.46 -0.72
CA LEU A 11 5.84 4.30 -0.33
C LEU A 11 6.50 3.04 -0.84
N ARG A 12 6.46 2.00 -0.01
CA ARG A 12 6.86 0.64 -0.40
C ARG A 12 5.63 -0.25 -0.40
N PHE A 13 5.44 -1.00 -1.46
CA PHE A 13 4.31 -1.91 -1.61
C PHE A 13 4.80 -3.36 -1.57
N GLU A 14 4.21 -4.16 -0.69
CA GLU A 14 4.41 -5.62 -0.67
C GLU A 14 3.12 -6.31 -1.07
N THR A 15 3.15 -7.05 -2.17
CA THR A 15 1.98 -7.75 -2.71
C THR A 15 2.12 -9.25 -2.46
N GLU A 16 1.05 -9.88 -2.01
CA GLU A 16 1.00 -11.33 -1.78
C GLU A 16 -0.33 -11.92 -2.26
N GLU A 17 -0.27 -13.17 -2.73
CA GLU A 17 -1.43 -14.01 -2.95
C GLU A 17 -1.79 -14.74 -1.66
N LYS A 18 -3.10 -14.86 -1.40
CA LYS A 18 -3.65 -15.65 -0.30
C LYS A 18 -4.60 -16.71 -0.83
N ASP A 19 -4.48 -17.91 -0.29
CA ASP A 19 -5.41 -19.02 -0.51
C ASP A 19 -6.69 -18.87 0.35
N VAL A 20 -7.27 -17.67 0.33
CA VAL A 20 -8.61 -17.38 0.85
C VAL A 20 -9.36 -16.49 -0.14
N GLY A 21 -10.66 -16.73 -0.27
CA GLY A 21 -11.51 -15.96 -1.18
C GLY A 21 -11.76 -14.52 -0.76
N ASN A 22 -11.54 -14.19 0.51
CA ASN A 22 -11.82 -12.87 1.07
C ASN A 22 -10.94 -12.69 2.31
N TYR A 23 -9.99 -11.76 2.26
CA TYR A 23 -9.04 -11.51 3.35
C TYR A 23 -9.59 -10.50 4.36
N GLN A 24 -10.17 -9.40 3.87
CA GLN A 24 -10.61 -8.29 4.73
C GLN A 24 -12.01 -7.74 4.40
N GLY A 25 -12.60 -8.13 3.27
CA GLY A 25 -14.00 -7.84 2.92
C GLY A 25 -14.24 -6.43 2.40
N ASN A 26 -13.17 -5.68 2.12
CA ASN A 26 -13.23 -4.34 1.56
C ASN A 26 -11.98 -4.04 0.73
N ALA A 27 -12.10 -3.15 -0.25
CA ALA A 27 -10.98 -2.84 -1.16
C ALA A 27 -9.80 -2.21 -0.43
N VAL A 28 -10.05 -1.37 0.57
CA VAL A 28 -9.01 -0.70 1.35
C VAL A 28 -9.41 -0.66 2.83
N ILE A 29 -8.50 -1.07 3.71
CA ILE A 29 -8.60 -0.85 5.16
C ILE A 29 -7.35 -0.10 5.62
N ASN A 30 -7.55 1.00 6.34
CA ASN A 30 -6.49 1.78 6.96
C ASN A 30 -6.20 1.28 8.37
N TYR A 31 -4.92 1.20 8.72
CA TYR A 31 -4.44 0.85 10.06
C TYR A 31 -3.89 2.13 10.68
N THR A 32 -4.55 2.61 11.74
CA THR A 32 -4.29 3.93 12.33
C THR A 32 -3.57 3.87 13.67
N ASP A 33 -3.28 2.67 14.17
CA ASP A 33 -2.44 2.45 15.34
C ASP A 33 -0.96 2.57 14.95
N ALA A 34 -0.11 2.88 15.93
CA ALA A 34 1.32 3.06 15.73
C ALA A 34 2.11 1.75 15.75
N GLU A 35 1.50 0.65 16.20
CA GLU A 35 2.16 -0.66 16.34
C GLU A 35 2.19 -1.41 15.01
N THR A 36 1.22 -1.15 14.13
CA THR A 36 1.13 -1.73 12.79
C THR A 36 2.15 -1.06 11.84
N PRO A 37 3.03 -1.83 11.18
CA PRO A 37 4.12 -1.27 10.37
C PRO A 37 3.68 -0.70 9.01
N TYR A 38 2.46 -0.99 8.56
CA TYR A 38 1.87 -0.53 7.29
C TYR A 38 0.68 0.40 7.54
N THR A 39 0.43 1.33 6.62
CA THR A 39 -0.65 2.32 6.73
C THR A 39 -2.00 1.79 6.27
N ARG A 40 -2.00 0.87 5.29
CA ARG A 40 -3.22 0.25 4.76
C ARG A 40 -2.94 -1.10 4.11
N VAL A 41 -3.99 -1.91 4.03
CA VAL A 41 -4.05 -3.12 3.21
C VAL A 41 -5.09 -2.92 2.12
N ILE A 42 -4.67 -3.21 0.88
CA ILE A 42 -5.50 -3.13 -0.32
C ILE A 42 -5.84 -4.56 -0.74
N GLU A 43 -7.12 -4.92 -0.79
CA GLU A 43 -7.59 -6.20 -1.32
C GLU A 43 -8.21 -5.97 -2.71
N HIS A 44 -7.44 -6.26 -3.76
CA HIS A 44 -7.71 -5.79 -5.12
C HIS A 44 -9.03 -6.32 -5.70
N LYS A 45 -9.44 -7.53 -5.33
CA LYS A 45 -10.64 -8.17 -5.88
C LYS A 45 -11.94 -7.39 -5.59
N HIS A 46 -11.92 -6.49 -4.61
CA HIS A 46 -13.08 -5.68 -4.25
C HIS A 46 -13.23 -4.40 -5.10
N PHE A 47 -12.26 -4.06 -5.96
CA PHE A 47 -12.42 -2.99 -6.95
C PHE A 47 -13.23 -3.43 -8.17
N GLU A 48 -13.15 -4.70 -8.56
CA GLU A 48 -13.91 -5.28 -9.67
C GLU A 48 -14.76 -6.46 -9.20
N PHE A 49 -15.97 -6.16 -8.72
CA PHE A 49 -16.91 -7.17 -8.23
C PHE A 49 -17.14 -8.30 -9.26
N GLY A 50 -16.93 -9.55 -8.81
CA GLY A 50 -17.26 -10.75 -9.58
C GLY A 50 -16.20 -11.20 -10.59
N LYS A 51 -15.03 -10.55 -10.66
CA LYS A 51 -13.90 -10.98 -11.47
C LYS A 51 -12.76 -11.45 -10.56
N GLY A 52 -12.47 -12.75 -10.59
CA GLY A 52 -11.36 -13.33 -9.84
C GLY A 52 -11.65 -14.77 -9.40
N ASP A 53 -10.62 -15.41 -8.88
CA ASP A 53 -10.73 -16.73 -8.26
C ASP A 53 -11.58 -16.64 -6.96
N PRO A 54 -12.61 -17.49 -6.77
CA PRO A 54 -13.42 -17.48 -5.55
C PRO A 54 -12.66 -17.93 -4.30
N ASP A 55 -11.57 -18.70 -4.46
CA ASP A 55 -10.80 -19.30 -3.36
C ASP A 55 -9.49 -18.55 -3.08
N LYS A 56 -9.17 -17.54 -3.90
CA LYS A 56 -7.95 -16.74 -3.75
C LYS A 56 -8.19 -15.24 -3.77
N THR A 57 -7.22 -14.51 -3.23
CA THR A 57 -7.20 -13.05 -3.27
C THR A 57 -5.77 -12.52 -3.34
N ILE A 58 -5.61 -11.33 -3.93
CA ILE A 58 -4.35 -10.60 -3.95
C ILE A 58 -4.50 -9.42 -3.00
N ILE A 59 -3.58 -9.31 -2.05
CA ILE A 59 -3.50 -8.15 -1.16
C ILE A 59 -2.17 -7.42 -1.32
N THR A 60 -2.20 -6.11 -1.10
CA THR A 60 -1.00 -5.27 -1.04
C THR A 60 -0.96 -4.52 0.28
N ARG A 61 0.17 -4.60 0.98
CA ARG A 61 0.47 -3.76 2.15
C ARG A 61 1.25 -2.53 1.71
N GLU A 62 0.81 -1.35 2.13
CA GLU A 62 1.48 -0.07 1.89
C GLU A 62 2.29 0.31 3.14
N TYR A 63 3.60 0.47 2.99
CA TYR A 63 4.49 0.92 4.06
C TYR A 63 4.96 2.35 3.79
N PRO A 64 4.99 3.21 4.82
CA PRO A 64 5.67 4.49 4.69
C PRO A 64 7.18 4.24 4.49
N ALA A 65 7.80 5.04 3.64
CA ALA A 65 9.26 5.02 3.44
C ALA A 65 9.81 6.45 3.39
N ASP A 66 10.98 6.65 3.98
CA ASP A 66 11.73 7.88 3.78
C ASP A 66 12.19 7.94 2.32
N TRP A 67 11.99 9.10 1.68
CA TRP A 67 12.40 9.27 0.29
C TRP A 67 13.90 9.50 0.20
N HIS A 68 14.54 8.76 -0.69
CA HIS A 68 15.91 8.99 -1.10
C HIS A 68 15.97 9.24 -2.61
N LYS A 69 17.06 9.87 -3.05
CA LYS A 69 17.29 10.10 -4.47
C LYS A 69 17.32 8.78 -5.25
N GLY A 70 16.33 8.58 -6.11
CA GLY A 70 16.12 7.34 -6.86
C GLY A 70 14.81 6.64 -6.50
N ASP A 71 14.20 6.98 -5.37
CA ASP A 71 12.87 6.52 -4.98
C ASP A 71 11.79 7.34 -5.70
N GLU A 72 10.63 6.72 -5.93
CA GLU A 72 9.47 7.39 -6.48
C GLU A 72 8.91 8.39 -5.44
N PRO A 73 8.84 9.69 -5.76
CA PRO A 73 8.30 10.70 -4.85
C PRO A 73 6.77 10.62 -4.81
N TYR A 74 6.19 10.24 -3.66
CA TYR A 74 4.73 10.13 -3.51
C TYR A 74 4.09 11.38 -2.89
N TYR A 75 4.57 11.84 -1.73
CA TYR A 75 4.01 12.99 -1.03
C TYR A 75 5.08 14.02 -0.66
N PRO A 76 4.97 15.29 -1.05
CA PRO A 76 5.93 16.31 -0.62
C PRO A 76 5.81 16.55 0.88
N VAL A 77 6.94 16.73 1.56
CA VAL A 77 7.01 17.16 2.96
C VAL A 77 7.08 18.68 3.00
N ASN A 78 6.28 19.31 3.87
CA ASN A 78 6.21 20.76 4.06
C ASN A 78 6.85 21.17 5.39
#